data_AF-A0A9P7KDZ4-F1
#
_entry.id   AF-A0A9P7KDZ4-F1
#
_cell.length_a   1.000
_cell.length_b   1.000
_cell.length_c   1.000
_cell.angle_alpha   90.00
_cell.angle_beta   90.00
_cell.angle_gamma   90.00
#
_symmetry.space_group_name_H-M   'P 1'
#
loop_
_entity.id
_entity.type
_entity.pdbx_description
1 polymer ?
#
loop_
_entity_poly.entity_id
_entity_poly.type
_entity_poly.pdbx_seq_one_letter_code
_entity_poly.pdbx_strand_id
1 'polypeptide(L)'
;MFNALINLTVTDEHLHKLYAVFPETIVTGALDLLDRENVIKYTIPGSYPQYQVIGSSDIYSVLLDISISMTPFFCSFAYAVLSSGSHMMCKHILAARLANKLALFIERPMTPDDLQAMMLRQFNLDEPAPHASAMVA
;
A
#
# COMPACT_ATOMS: atom_id res chain seq x y z
N MET A 1 7.16 -5.30 19.91
CA MET A 1 8.33 -4.40 19.85
C MET A 1 8.85 -4.48 18.43
N PHE A 2 8.96 -3.35 17.73
CA PHE A 2 9.12 -3.37 16.28
C PHE A 2 10.59 -3.55 15.87
N ASN A 3 10.97 -4.68 15.29
CA ASN A 3 12.36 -5.13 15.19
C ASN A 3 13.15 -4.48 14.03
N ALA A 4 12.51 -4.13 12.91
CA ALA A 4 13.21 -3.52 11.78
C ALA A 4 13.51 -2.03 12.01
N LEU A 5 12.68 -1.35 12.82
CA LEU A 5 12.79 0.08 13.11
C LEU A 5 13.90 0.42 14.13
N ILE A 6 14.26 -0.55 14.99
CA ILE A 6 15.30 -0.38 16.03
C ILE A 6 16.68 -0.11 15.41
N ASN A 7 16.95 -0.64 14.22
CA ASN A 7 18.23 -0.43 13.52
C ASN A 7 18.28 0.88 12.71
N LEU A 8 17.16 1.58 12.53
CA LEU A 8 17.00 2.68 11.57
C LEU A 8 16.86 4.07 12.19
N THR A 9 17.25 4.25 13.46
CA THR A 9 17.22 5.55 14.16
C THR A 9 15.82 6.18 14.26
N VAL A 10 14.75 5.37 14.23
CA VAL A 10 13.40 5.87 14.53
C VAL A 10 13.29 6.09 16.03
N THR A 11 13.30 7.36 16.46
CA THR A 11 13.18 7.77 17.86
C THR A 11 11.72 7.85 18.30
N ASP A 12 11.49 7.80 19.61
CA ASP A 12 10.16 7.99 20.21
C ASP A 12 9.55 9.36 19.85
N GLU A 13 10.38 10.38 19.61
CA GLU A 13 9.92 11.68 19.14
C GLU A 13 9.31 11.61 17.73
N HIS A 14 9.89 10.82 16.83
CA HIS A 14 9.32 10.60 15.49
C HIS A 14 7.97 9.87 15.58
N LEU A 15 7.86 8.88 16.45
CA LEU A 15 6.61 8.16 16.70
C LEU A 15 5.54 9.11 17.28
N HIS A 16 5.90 9.95 18.24
CA HIS A 16 4.99 10.93 18.82
C HIS A 16 4.44 11.90 17.77
N LYS A 17 5.28 12.37 16.85
CA LYS A 17 4.86 13.22 15.71
C LYS A 17 3.91 12.49 14.77
N LEU A 18 4.13 11.20 14.51
CA LEU A 18 3.21 10.39 13.69
C LEU A 18 1.85 10.21 14.40
N TYR A 19 1.86 9.88 15.69
CA TYR A 19 0.63 9.73 16.49
C TYR A 19 -0.15 11.03 16.67
N ALA A 20 0.50 12.20 16.54
CA ALA A 20 -0.18 13.49 16.55
C ALA A 20 -1.03 13.75 15.28
N VAL A 21 -0.72 13.08 14.16
CA VAL A 21 -1.39 13.28 12.87
C VAL A 21 -2.30 12.11 12.50
N PHE A 22 -1.93 10.90 12.90
CA PHE A 22 -2.64 9.67 12.53
C PHE A 22 -3.13 8.91 13.78
N PRO A 23 -4.28 8.22 13.68
CA PRO A 23 -4.72 7.33 14.74
C PRO A 23 -3.67 6.26 15.04
N GLU A 24 -3.56 5.88 16.31
CA GLU A 24 -2.59 4.89 16.78
C GLU A 24 -2.68 3.56 15.99
N THR A 25 -3.88 3.12 15.66
CA THR A 25 -4.13 1.90 14.87
C THR A 25 -3.56 1.96 13.45
N ILE A 26 -3.50 3.15 12.85
CA ILE A 26 -2.94 3.35 11.51
C ILE A 26 -1.42 3.34 11.56
N VAL A 27 -0.83 4.03 12.54
CA VAL A 27 0.62 4.07 12.73
C VAL A 27 1.13 2.67 13.05
N THR A 28 0.61 2.04 14.10
CA THR A 28 1.02 0.69 14.51
C THR A 28 0.84 -0.34 13.39
N GLY A 29 -0.29 -0.28 12.66
CA GLY A 29 -0.54 -1.14 11.51
C GLY A 29 0.41 -0.90 10.34
N ALA A 30 0.87 0.34 10.12
CA ALA A 30 1.87 0.64 9.10
C ALA A 30 3.26 0.13 9.51
N LEU A 31 3.63 0.28 10.79
CA LEU A 31 4.90 -0.21 11.32
C LEU A 31 4.97 -1.75 11.31
N ASP A 32 3.87 -2.44 11.62
CA ASP A 32 3.78 -3.91 11.53
C ASP A 32 3.99 -4.41 10.09
N LEU A 33 3.52 -3.67 9.08
CA LEU A 33 3.76 -4.00 7.67
C LEU A 33 5.24 -3.86 7.28
N LEU A 34 5.95 -2.86 7.83
CA LEU A 34 7.39 -2.67 7.58
C LEU A 34 8.21 -3.77 8.23
N ASP A 35 7.89 -4.09 9.49
CA ASP A 35 8.58 -5.12 10.26
C ASP A 35 8.49 -6.51 9.64
N ARG A 36 7.40 -6.79 8.92
CA ARG A 36 7.21 -8.04 8.19
C ARG A 36 7.78 -8.02 6.78
N GLU A 37 8.44 -6.93 6.38
CA GLU A 37 8.96 -6.73 5.02
C GLU A 37 7.88 -6.83 3.94
N ASN A 38 6.64 -6.45 4.27
CA ASN A 38 5.47 -6.61 3.39
C ASN A 38 5.32 -5.50 2.34
N VAL A 39 6.37 -4.70 2.10
CA VAL A 39 6.35 -3.63 1.12
C VAL A 39 7.32 -3.94 -0.02
N ILE A 40 6.76 -4.09 -1.22
CA ILE A 40 7.52 -4.27 -2.45
C ILE A 40 7.45 -2.99 -3.26
N LYS A 41 8.59 -2.50 -3.74
CA LYS A 41 8.71 -1.38 -4.66
C LYS A 41 9.07 -1.92 -6.04
N TYR A 42 8.17 -1.75 -6.97
CA TYR A 42 8.40 -2.00 -8.38
C TYR A 42 9.00 -0.77 -9.06
N THR A 43 10.11 -0.98 -9.75
CA THR A 43 10.76 0.05 -10.56
C THR A 43 10.41 -0.15 -12.04
N ILE A 44 9.96 0.93 -12.67
CA ILE A 44 9.66 0.99 -14.09
C ILE A 44 10.55 2.09 -14.69
N PRO A 45 11.41 1.80 -15.67
CA PRO A 45 12.21 2.83 -16.33
C PRO A 45 11.33 3.95 -16.88
N GLY A 46 11.60 5.20 -16.49
CA GLY A 46 10.89 6.38 -16.99
C GLY A 46 9.48 6.59 -16.45
N SER A 47 9.04 5.84 -15.44
CA SER A 47 7.72 6.01 -14.81
C SER A 47 7.84 6.14 -13.29
N TYR A 48 6.72 6.44 -12.64
CA TYR A 48 6.62 6.48 -11.18
C TYR A 48 6.80 5.07 -10.60
N PRO A 49 7.51 4.94 -9.46
CA PRO A 49 7.60 3.67 -8.77
C PRO A 49 6.21 3.26 -8.27
N GLN A 50 5.91 1.96 -8.39
CA GLN A 50 4.67 1.39 -7.91
C GLN A 50 4.94 0.53 -6.70
N TYR A 51 4.09 0.64 -5.68
CA TYR A 51 4.24 -0.09 -4.44
C TYR A 51 3.16 -1.15 -4.33
N GLN A 52 3.54 -2.28 -3.76
CA GLN A 52 2.63 -3.35 -3.40
C GLN A 52 2.80 -3.61 -1.91
N VAL A 53 1.70 -3.52 -1.18
CA VAL A 53 1.68 -3.72 0.27
C VAL A 53 0.87 -4.96 0.58
N ILE A 54 1.54 -5.99 1.09
CA ILE A 54 0.92 -7.27 1.45
C ILE A 54 0.24 -7.09 2.81
N GLY A 55 -1.07 -6.88 2.80
CA GLY A 55 -1.86 -6.81 4.02
C GLY A 55 -2.33 -8.18 4.48
N SER A 56 -3.08 -8.19 5.59
CA SER A 56 -3.63 -9.43 6.17
C SER A 56 -4.79 -10.01 5.35
N SER A 57 -5.56 -9.15 4.67
CA SER A 57 -6.75 -9.54 3.92
C SER A 57 -6.50 -9.65 2.42
N ASP A 58 -5.67 -8.76 1.90
CA ASP A 58 -5.42 -8.65 0.46
C ASP A 58 -4.07 -7.96 0.21
N ILE A 59 -3.67 -7.91 -1.05
CA ILE A 59 -2.48 -7.23 -1.52
C ILE A 59 -2.88 -5.91 -2.18
N TYR A 60 -2.42 -4.81 -1.58
CA TYR A 60 -2.85 -3.47 -1.96
C TYR A 60 -1.84 -2.81 -2.90
N SER A 61 -2.32 -2.38 -4.06
CA SER A 61 -1.56 -1.53 -4.98
C SER A 61 -1.55 -0.10 -4.46
N VAL A 62 -0.36 0.49 -4.33
CA VAL A 62 -0.14 1.83 -3.80
C VAL A 62 0.72 2.61 -4.79
N LEU A 63 0.30 3.83 -5.13
CA LEU A 63 1.10 4.78 -5.90
C LEU A 63 1.38 6.00 -5.02
N LEU A 64 2.64 6.45 -5.06
CA LEU A 64 3.10 7.63 -4.37
C LEU A 64 3.53 8.70 -5.39
N ASP A 65 3.44 9.96 -4.96
CA ASP A 65 3.94 11.14 -5.67
C ASP A 65 3.43 11.27 -7.13
N ILE A 66 2.14 10.97 -7.32
CA ILE A 66 1.46 11.09 -8.61
C ILE A 66 1.32 12.58 -8.95
N SER A 67 2.00 13.05 -10.00
CA SER A 67 2.01 14.46 -10.39
C SER A 67 0.78 14.91 -11.19
N ILE A 68 0.08 13.96 -11.81
CA ILE A 68 -1.02 14.20 -12.76
C ILE A 68 -2.41 14.25 -12.10
N SER A 69 -2.51 13.94 -10.80
CA SER A 69 -3.78 13.90 -10.07
C SER A 69 -3.82 14.93 -8.94
N MET A 70 -5.03 15.39 -8.59
CA MET A 70 -5.23 16.31 -7.45
C MET A 70 -4.85 15.68 -6.12
N THR A 71 -4.93 14.36 -6.00
CA THR A 71 -4.43 13.58 -4.87
C THR A 71 -3.06 13.00 -5.22
N PRO A 72 -1.99 13.34 -4.48
CA PRO A 72 -0.63 12.92 -4.84
C PRO A 72 -0.33 11.45 -4.50
N PHE A 73 -1.32 10.68 -4.06
CA PHE A 73 -1.18 9.27 -3.73
C PHE A 73 -2.47 8.51 -4.02
N PHE A 74 -2.35 7.20 -4.24
CA PHE A 74 -3.47 6.30 -4.46
C PHE A 74 -3.21 4.96 -3.77
N CYS A 75 -4.28 4.32 -3.32
CA CYS A 75 -4.27 2.94 -2.86
C CYS A 75 -5.55 2.26 -3.35
N SER A 76 -5.49 0.97 -3.73
CA SER A 76 -6.70 0.22 -4.09
C SER A 76 -7.75 0.18 -2.96
N PHE A 77 -7.33 0.36 -1.71
CA PHE A 77 -8.22 0.48 -0.55
C PHE A 77 -8.64 1.93 -0.22
N ALA A 78 -8.17 2.93 -0.98
CA ALA A 78 -8.39 4.34 -0.67
C ALA A 78 -9.88 4.71 -0.65
N TYR A 79 -10.71 4.15 -1.53
CA TYR A 79 -12.14 4.45 -1.54
C TYR A 79 -12.83 4.07 -0.22
N ALA A 80 -12.55 2.89 0.32
CA ALA A 80 -13.15 2.43 1.58
C ALA A 80 -12.74 3.33 2.76
N VAL A 81 -11.48 3.79 2.78
CA VAL A 81 -10.99 4.70 3.82
C VAL A 81 -11.55 6.10 3.68
N LEU A 82 -11.50 6.68 2.48
CA LEU A 82 -11.99 8.03 2.24
C LEU A 82 -13.50 8.13 2.44
N SER A 83 -14.25 7.11 2.03
CA SER A 83 -15.71 7.05 2.24
C SER A 83 -16.09 6.94 3.71
N SER A 84 -15.21 6.37 4.56
CA SER A 84 -15.45 6.29 6.00
C SER A 84 -15.22 7.63 6.73
N GLY A 85 -14.51 8.58 6.12
CA GLY A 85 -14.15 9.87 6.72
C GLY A 85 -13.27 9.78 7.98
N SER A 86 -12.80 8.57 8.34
CA SER A 86 -12.18 8.33 9.65
C SER A 86 -10.73 8.77 9.75
N HIS A 87 -9.99 8.80 8.64
CA HIS A 87 -8.60 9.23 8.60
C HIS A 87 -8.15 9.61 7.18
N MET A 88 -7.15 10.50 7.07
CA MET A 88 -6.70 11.08 5.80
C MET A 88 -5.99 10.10 4.85
N MET A 89 -5.41 9.01 5.36
CA MET A 89 -4.74 7.99 4.56
C MET A 89 -4.74 6.62 5.22
N CYS A 90 -4.88 5.56 4.42
CA CYS A 90 -4.83 4.19 4.94
C CYS A 90 -3.42 3.83 5.44
N LYS A 91 -3.35 2.82 6.32
CA LYS A 91 -2.07 2.28 6.81
C LYS A 91 -1.13 1.80 5.69
N HIS A 92 -1.66 1.37 4.54
CA HIS A 92 -0.85 0.91 3.40
C HIS A 92 -0.10 2.08 2.72
N ILE A 93 -0.74 3.24 2.58
CA ILE A 93 -0.07 4.45 2.07
C ILE A 93 1.00 4.91 3.05
N LEU A 94 0.68 4.92 4.35
CA LEU A 94 1.64 5.29 5.38
C LEU A 94 2.85 4.33 5.39
N ALA A 95 2.61 3.03 5.33
CA ALA A 95 3.65 2.00 5.24
C ALA A 95 4.53 2.22 4.00
N ALA A 96 3.95 2.43 2.81
CA ALA A 96 4.71 2.68 1.60
C ALA A 96 5.56 3.98 1.68
N ARG A 97 5.01 5.05 2.28
CA ARG A 97 5.76 6.30 2.49
C ARG A 97 6.93 6.12 3.44
N LEU A 98 6.72 5.45 4.56
CA LEU A 98 7.77 5.15 5.53
C LEU A 98 8.82 4.21 4.95
N ALA A 99 8.39 3.15 4.26
CA ALA A 99 9.27 2.25 3.51
C ALA A 99 10.18 3.02 2.56
N ASN A 100 9.62 3.89 1.72
CA ASN A 100 10.39 4.73 0.81
C ASN A 100 11.41 5.61 1.56
N LYS A 101 10.97 6.32 2.61
CA LYS A 101 11.83 7.22 3.39
C LYS A 101 12.95 6.51 4.15
N LEU A 102 12.70 5.29 4.63
CA LEU A 102 13.64 4.51 5.43
C LEU A 102 14.41 3.46 4.60
N ALA A 103 14.16 3.39 3.28
CA ALA A 103 14.66 2.32 2.41
C ALA A 103 14.30 0.89 2.91
N LEU A 104 13.14 0.75 3.55
CA LEU A 104 12.60 -0.52 4.07
C LEU A 104 11.58 -1.11 3.09
N PHE A 105 12.06 -1.62 1.96
CA PHE A 105 11.24 -2.30 0.97
C PHE A 105 12.07 -3.33 0.20
N ILE A 106 11.37 -4.28 -0.41
CA ILE A 106 11.95 -5.18 -1.40
C ILE A 106 11.85 -4.49 -2.76
N GLU A 107 12.99 -4.19 -3.40
CA GLU A 107 13.02 -3.57 -4.73
C GLU A 107 13.07 -4.63 -5.83
N ARG A 108 12.21 -4.51 -6.85
CA ARG A 108 12.19 -5.40 -8.01
C ARG A 108 11.88 -4.61 -9.28
N PRO A 109 12.50 -4.93 -10.43
CA PRO A 109 12.06 -4.39 -11.71
C PRO A 109 10.67 -4.92 -12.04
N MET A 110 9.79 -4.08 -12.58
CA MET A 110 8.47 -4.52 -13.01
C MET A 110 8.57 -5.30 -14.32
N THR A 111 8.13 -6.55 -14.31
CA THR A 111 7.94 -7.34 -15.53
C THR A 111 6.53 -7.13 -16.11
N PRO A 112 6.29 -7.47 -17.39
CA PRO A 112 4.94 -7.46 -17.96
C PRO A 112 3.94 -8.32 -17.19
N ASP A 113 4.39 -9.47 -16.67
CA ASP A 113 3.55 -10.38 -15.87
C ASP A 113 3.19 -9.77 -14.50
N ASP A 114 4.14 -9.08 -13.86
CA ASP A 114 3.88 -8.33 -12.62
C ASP A 114 2.83 -7.23 -12.86
N LEU A 115 2.98 -6.48 -13.94
CA LEU A 115 2.04 -5.42 -14.32
C LEU A 115 0.66 -6.01 -14.59
N GLN A 116 0.58 -7.10 -15.34
CA GLN A 116 -0.68 -7.79 -15.62
C GLN A 116 -1.35 -8.27 -14.33
N ALA A 117 -0.63 -9.01 -13.48
CA ALA A 117 -1.16 -9.54 -12.22
C ALA A 117 -1.63 -8.41 -11.27
N MET A 118 -1.00 -7.25 -11.32
CA MET A 118 -1.39 -6.09 -10.54
C MET A 118 -2.62 -5.37 -11.10
N MET A 119 -2.74 -5.25 -12.43
CA MET A 119 -3.93 -4.72 -13.08
C MET A 119 -5.15 -5.62 -12.84
N LEU A 120 -4.99 -6.94 -12.99
CA LEU A 120 -6.07 -7.90 -12.77
C LEU A 120 -6.65 -7.78 -11.36
N ARG A 121 -5.79 -7.74 -10.34
CA ARG A 121 -6.20 -7.51 -8.94
C ARG A 121 -6.85 -6.15 -8.72
N GLN A 122 -6.31 -5.09 -9.32
CA GLN A 122 -6.85 -3.73 -9.14
C GLN A 122 -8.27 -3.58 -9.70
N PHE A 123 -8.60 -4.32 -10.77
CA PHE A 123 -9.89 -4.28 -11.43
C PHE A 123 -10.79 -5.48 -11.11
N ASN A 124 -10.39 -6.35 -10.16
CA ASN A 124 -11.07 -7.60 -9.82
C ASN A 124 -11.38 -8.48 -11.06
N LEU A 125 -10.48 -8.52 -12.03
CA LEU A 125 -10.65 -9.29 -13.27
C LEU A 125 -10.26 -10.77 -13.12
N ASP A 126 -9.83 -11.16 -11.91
CA ASP A 126 -9.52 -12.53 -11.54
C ASP A 126 -10.77 -13.35 -11.17
N GLU A 127 -11.95 -12.72 -11.04
CA GLU A 127 -13.21 -13.44 -10.84
C GLU A 127 -13.79 -13.96 -12.16
N PRO A 128 -14.12 -15.26 -12.28
CA PRO A 128 -14.97 -15.71 -13.37
C PRO A 128 -16.31 -14.98 -13.28
N ALA A 129 -16.77 -14.45 -14.41
CA ALA A 129 -18.01 -13.66 -14.51
C ALA A 129 -19.17 -14.29 -13.71
N PRO A 130 -19.92 -13.50 -12.91
CA PRO A 130 -21.06 -14.02 -12.19
C PRO A 130 -22.16 -14.47 -13.16
N HIS A 131 -22.40 -15.78 -13.19
CA HIS A 131 -23.56 -16.49 -13.74
C HIS A 131 -23.76 -16.53 -15.26
N ALA A 132 -23.09 -17.50 -15.91
CA ALA A 132 -23.64 -18.21 -17.08
C ALA A 132 -24.37 -19.51 -16.67
N SER A 133 -25.13 -19.48 -15.57
CA SER A 133 -26.02 -20.56 -15.16
C SER A 133 -27.29 -20.00 -14.51
N ALA A 134 -28.12 -19.39 -15.34
CA ALA A 134 -29.54 -19.13 -15.04
C ALA A 134 -30.31 -18.84 -16.34
N MET A 135 -30.27 -19.75 -17.33
CA MET A 135 -31.28 -19.81 -18.40
C MET A 135 -31.38 -21.26 -18.93
N VAL A 136 -32.00 -22.13 -18.14
CA VAL A 136 -32.84 -23.21 -18.67
C VAL A 136 -34.07 -23.26 -17.78
N ALA A 137 -35.12 -22.59 -18.23
CA ALA A 137 -36.50 -22.85 -17.86
C ALA A 137 -37.25 -23.17 -19.16
#